data_AF-A0A0G0DK05-F1
#
_entry.id   AF-A0A0G0DK05-F1
#
_cell.length_a   1.000
_cell.length_b   1.000
_cell.length_c   1.000
_cell.angle_alpha   90.00
_cell.angle_beta   90.00
_cell.angle_gamma   90.00
#
_symmetry.space_group_name_H-M   'P 1'
#
loop_
_entity.id
_entity.type
_entity.pdbx_description
1 polymer ?
#
loop_
_entity_poly.entity_id
_entity_poly.type
_entity_poly.pdbx_seq_one_letter_code
_entity_poly.pdbx_strand_id
1 'polypeptide(L)'
;MKLYKKVGYNPLGCIGTFIPQLIILSVLIGVIRSVTDSNLEGLYSWVRDLTGISNGVNIETNFLFWDLTKSYSSVSAEFGKISIQSFPYIALSIVVGIVQYATTLFTQKMQNPTTNTKKKDSKEASMEDMQANMQKSMIFLFPLMTVFFTISMPAALGWYWMIQSILLVVQYFSLDFDKTKKGVQNMWDNISKKKDNLSKE
;
A
#
# COMPACT_ATOMS: atom_id res chain seq x y z
N MET A 1 29.77 6.03 -8.64
CA MET A 1 29.23 7.41 -8.56
C MET A 1 29.35 8.20 -9.86
N LYS A 2 30.52 8.23 -10.54
CA LYS A 2 30.67 8.97 -11.82
C LYS A 2 29.75 8.46 -12.94
N LEU A 3 29.49 7.15 -13.00
CA LEU A 3 28.53 6.56 -13.96
C LEU A 3 27.11 7.06 -13.70
N TYR A 4 26.58 6.91 -12.48
CA TYR A 4 25.26 7.44 -12.08
C TYR A 4 25.05 8.92 -12.39
N LYS A 5 26.07 9.76 -12.17
CA LYS A 5 26.05 11.19 -12.52
C LYS A 5 26.01 11.44 -14.04
N LYS A 6 26.58 10.54 -14.86
CA LYS A 6 26.62 10.66 -16.33
C LYS A 6 25.31 10.24 -17.00
N VAL A 7 24.59 9.28 -16.40
CA VAL A 7 23.26 8.81 -16.84
C VAL A 7 22.08 9.46 -16.09
N GLY A 8 22.35 10.39 -15.17
CA GLY A 8 21.31 11.12 -14.43
C GLY A 8 20.47 10.28 -13.46
N TYR A 9 20.91 9.05 -13.14
CA TYR A 9 20.13 8.11 -12.33
C TYR A 9 20.43 8.27 -10.83
N ASN A 10 19.39 8.38 -10.00
CA ASN A 10 19.53 8.51 -8.54
C ASN A 10 19.45 7.13 -7.85
N PRO A 11 20.59 6.58 -7.36
CA PRO A 11 20.61 5.27 -6.69
C PRO A 11 19.86 5.26 -5.34
N LEU A 12 19.52 6.43 -4.78
CA LEU A 12 18.75 6.57 -3.53
C LEU A 12 17.26 6.83 -3.77
N GLY A 13 16.75 6.70 -5.00
CA GLY A 13 15.35 7.01 -5.33
C GLY A 13 14.34 6.27 -4.44
N CYS A 14 14.59 5.00 -4.13
CA CYS A 14 13.75 4.22 -3.21
C CYS A 14 13.82 4.74 -1.77
N ILE A 15 15.02 5.03 -1.25
CA ILE A 15 15.23 5.56 0.11
C ILE A 15 14.56 6.94 0.26
N GLY A 16 14.63 7.77 -0.78
CA GLY A 16 13.98 9.09 -0.80
C GLY A 16 12.45 9.00 -0.66
N THR A 17 11.83 7.96 -1.23
CA THR A 17 10.38 7.73 -1.08
C THR A 17 9.98 7.07 0.24
N PHE A 18 10.87 6.33 0.89
CA PHE A 18 10.57 5.66 2.16
C PHE A 18 10.56 6.61 3.36
N ILE A 19 11.40 7.64 3.38
CA ILE A 19 11.49 8.57 4.52
C ILE A 19 10.15 9.29 4.79
N PRO A 20 9.49 9.93 3.80
CA PRO A 20 8.19 10.54 4.02
C PRO A 20 7.15 9.53 4.51
N GLN A 21 7.17 8.31 3.96
CA GLN A 21 6.24 7.25 4.34
C GLN A 21 6.39 6.85 5.82
N LEU A 22 7.61 6.74 6.33
CA LEU A 22 7.87 6.41 7.74
C LEU A 22 7.44 7.53 8.70
N ILE A 23 7.66 8.79 8.31
CA ILE A 23 7.24 9.95 9.10
C ILE A 23 5.71 9.99 9.21
N ILE A 24 5.02 9.84 8.08
CA ILE A 24 3.55 9.85 8.04
C ILE A 24 2.98 8.70 8.89
N LEU A 25 3.57 7.49 8.79
CA LEU A 25 3.15 6.35 9.60
C LEU A 25 3.30 6.62 11.11
N SER A 26 4.45 7.18 11.52
CA SER A 26 4.73 7.50 12.92
C SER A 26 3.71 8.48 13.50
N VAL A 27 3.44 9.58 12.77
CA VAL A 27 2.46 10.59 13.17
C VAL A 27 1.06 9.98 13.21
N LEU A 28 0.68 9.21 12.20
CA LEU A 28 -0.65 8.59 12.13
C LEU A 28 -0.90 7.65 13.31
N ILE A 29 0.07 6.77 13.63
CA ILE A 29 -0.03 5.88 14.78
C ILE A 29 -0.10 6.67 16.10
N GLY A 30 0.70 7.73 16.23
CA GLY A 30 0.69 8.62 17.40
C GLY A 30 -0.68 9.26 17.61
N VAL A 31 -1.27 9.82 16.55
CA VAL A 31 -2.60 10.43 16.57
C VAL A 31 -3.69 9.40 16.88
N ILE A 32 -3.68 8.23 16.23
CA ILE A 32 -4.67 7.18 16.50
C ILE A 32 -4.64 6.77 17.97
N ARG A 33 -3.45 6.60 18.56
CA ARG A 33 -3.32 6.24 19.98
C ARG A 33 -3.79 7.36 20.90
N SER A 34 -3.38 8.60 20.64
CA SER A 34 -3.83 9.78 21.42
C SER A 34 -5.36 9.95 21.38
N VAL A 35 -5.98 9.75 20.21
CA VAL A 35 -7.45 9.77 20.06
C VAL A 35 -8.11 8.61 20.79
N THR A 36 -7.52 7.41 20.75
CA THR A 36 -8.01 6.23 21.48
C THR A 36 -8.00 6.45 22.99
N ASP A 37 -6.92 7.04 23.50
CA ASP A 37 -6.75 7.30 24.94
C ASP A 37 -7.50 8.56 25.41
N SER A 38 -8.29 9.20 24.54
CA SER A 38 -8.96 10.49 24.79
C SER A 38 -8.00 11.60 25.25
N ASN A 39 -6.71 11.43 24.98
CA ASN A 39 -5.69 12.41 25.32
C ASN A 39 -5.50 13.35 24.14
N LEU A 40 -6.17 14.50 24.19
CA LEU A 40 -6.12 15.52 23.13
C LEU A 40 -4.92 16.48 23.27
N GLU A 41 -3.97 16.16 24.15
CA GLU A 41 -2.74 16.94 24.32
C GLU A 41 -1.91 16.92 23.03
N GLY A 42 -1.78 18.09 22.39
CA GLY A 42 -1.08 18.25 21.11
C GLY A 42 -1.97 18.45 19.89
N LEU A 43 -3.30 18.39 20.01
CA LEU A 43 -4.21 18.83 18.96
C LEU A 43 -4.15 20.35 18.77
N TYR A 44 -4.00 20.79 17.53
CA TYR A 44 -4.07 22.21 17.20
C TYR A 44 -5.45 22.78 17.58
N SER A 45 -5.46 24.01 18.11
CA SER A 45 -6.69 24.69 18.53
C SER A 45 -7.72 24.81 17.40
N TRP A 46 -7.28 25.08 16.16
CA TRP A 46 -8.18 25.15 15.01
C TRP A 46 -8.87 23.82 14.69
N VAL A 47 -8.20 22.68 14.92
CA VAL A 47 -8.81 21.36 14.74
C VAL A 47 -9.87 21.15 15.82
N ARG A 48 -9.53 21.50 17.06
CA ARG A 48 -10.44 21.41 18.20
C ARG A 48 -11.71 22.21 17.99
N ASP A 49 -11.57 23.43 17.48
CA ASP A 49 -12.68 24.35 17.22
C ASP A 49 -13.53 23.90 16.01
N LEU A 50 -12.89 23.42 14.93
CA LEU A 50 -13.58 22.91 13.74
C LEU A 50 -14.37 21.63 14.02
N THR A 51 -13.80 20.74 14.83
CA THR A 51 -14.38 19.43 15.12
C THR A 51 -15.32 19.45 16.34
N GLY A 52 -15.30 20.53 17.13
CA GLY A 52 -16.06 20.64 18.38
C GLY A 52 -15.59 19.68 19.48
N ILE A 53 -14.42 19.05 19.32
CA ILE A 53 -13.91 18.03 20.24
C ILE A 53 -13.33 18.73 21.47
N SER A 54 -14.11 18.88 22.55
CA SER A 54 -13.59 19.35 23.84
C SER A 54 -13.10 18.19 24.71
N ASN A 55 -12.24 18.49 25.68
CA ASN A 55 -11.82 17.52 26.70
C ASN A 55 -13.07 16.90 27.37
N GLY A 56 -13.21 15.58 27.28
CA GLY A 56 -14.35 14.83 27.84
C GLY A 56 -15.47 14.47 26.87
N VAL A 57 -15.37 14.81 25.58
CA VAL A 57 -16.29 14.30 24.54
C VAL A 57 -15.84 12.91 24.11
N ASN A 58 -16.71 11.90 24.25
CA ASN A 58 -16.48 10.57 23.69
C ASN A 58 -16.46 10.68 22.16
N ILE A 59 -15.29 10.44 21.57
CA ILE A 59 -15.15 10.38 20.11
C ILE A 59 -15.78 9.06 19.66
N GLU A 60 -16.78 9.15 18.79
CA GLU A 60 -17.35 7.96 18.15
C GLU A 60 -16.31 7.40 17.17
N THR A 61 -15.62 6.33 17.58
CA THR A 61 -14.57 5.70 16.77
C THR A 61 -15.10 4.59 15.87
N ASN A 62 -16.41 4.33 15.90
CA ASN A 62 -17.04 3.33 15.07
C ASN A 62 -17.22 3.84 13.64
N PHE A 63 -16.73 3.05 12.70
CA PHE A 63 -16.92 3.26 11.27
C PHE A 63 -17.49 1.98 10.65
N LEU A 64 -18.73 2.05 10.18
CA LEU A 64 -19.49 0.91 9.67
C LEU A 64 -19.57 -0.21 10.71
N PHE A 65 -18.80 -1.29 10.51
CA PHE A 65 -18.77 -2.48 11.37
C PHE A 65 -17.48 -2.58 12.19
N TRP A 66 -16.58 -1.60 12.08
CA TRP A 66 -15.28 -1.59 12.75
C TRP A 66 -15.20 -0.48 13.78
N ASP A 67 -14.64 -0.80 14.95
CA ASP A 67 -14.05 0.22 15.81
C ASP A 67 -12.65 0.51 15.29
N LEU A 68 -12.43 1.74 14.83
CA LEU A 68 -11.18 2.14 14.18
C LEU A 68 -9.95 2.05 15.10
N THR A 69 -10.16 2.05 16.41
CA THR A 69 -9.10 1.96 17.42
C THR A 69 -8.63 0.53 17.68
N LYS A 70 -9.47 -0.46 17.35
CA LYS A 70 -9.21 -1.88 17.64
C LYS A 70 -8.48 -2.57 16.49
N SER A 71 -7.67 -3.57 16.82
CA SER A 71 -6.98 -4.43 15.86
C SER A 71 -7.59 -5.82 15.83
N TYR A 72 -7.31 -6.62 14.79
CA TYR A 72 -7.70 -8.03 14.81
C TYR A 72 -7.05 -8.76 15.99
N SER A 73 -5.78 -8.47 16.32
CA SER A 73 -5.10 -9.09 17.46
C SER A 73 -5.78 -8.80 18.80
N SER A 74 -6.29 -7.57 19.02
CA SER A 74 -7.01 -7.22 20.26
C SER A 74 -8.40 -7.87 20.32
N VAL A 75 -9.17 -7.79 19.22
CA VAL A 75 -10.54 -8.33 19.17
C VAL A 75 -10.55 -9.86 19.20
N SER A 76 -9.60 -10.51 18.52
CA SER A 76 -9.48 -11.97 18.53
C SER A 76 -9.00 -12.53 19.88
N ALA A 77 -8.26 -11.74 20.67
CA ALA A 77 -7.89 -12.12 22.03
C ALA A 77 -9.08 -12.05 23.00
N GLU A 78 -9.98 -11.08 22.81
CA GLU A 78 -11.16 -10.86 23.67
C GLU A 78 -12.34 -11.77 23.30
N PHE A 79 -12.67 -11.88 22.00
CA PHE A 79 -13.86 -12.59 21.51
C PHE A 79 -13.54 -13.95 20.85
N GLY A 80 -12.27 -14.27 20.65
CA GLY A 80 -11.83 -15.48 19.96
C GLY A 80 -11.65 -15.30 18.45
N LYS A 81 -10.73 -16.07 17.86
CA LYS A 81 -10.27 -15.92 16.46
C LYS A 81 -11.34 -16.09 15.38
N ILE A 82 -12.40 -16.85 15.68
CA ILE A 82 -13.47 -17.20 14.72
C ILE A 82 -14.80 -16.54 15.15
N SER A 83 -14.74 -15.48 15.95
CA SER A 83 -15.94 -14.75 16.34
C SER A 83 -16.47 -13.88 15.21
N ILE A 84 -17.78 -13.63 15.22
CA ILE A 84 -18.44 -12.69 14.31
C ILE A 84 -17.85 -11.28 14.48
N GLN A 85 -17.44 -10.91 15.71
CA GLN A 85 -16.78 -9.62 15.96
C GLN A 85 -15.37 -9.54 15.35
N SER A 86 -14.60 -10.63 15.30
CA SER A 86 -13.23 -10.62 14.77
C SER A 86 -13.18 -10.71 13.24
N PHE A 87 -14.21 -11.30 12.63
CA PHE A 87 -14.25 -11.54 11.18
C PHE A 87 -14.09 -10.27 10.32
N PRO A 88 -14.78 -9.14 10.62
CA PRO A 88 -14.58 -7.90 9.88
C PRO A 88 -13.12 -7.43 9.89
N TYR A 89 -12.40 -7.58 11.00
CA TYR A 89 -11.04 -7.08 11.15
C TYR A 89 -10.04 -7.89 10.33
N ILE A 90 -10.16 -9.23 10.31
CA ILE A 90 -9.31 -10.05 9.45
C ILE A 90 -9.65 -9.88 7.97
N ALA A 91 -10.94 -9.73 7.64
CA ALA A 91 -11.38 -9.46 6.29
C ALA A 91 -10.79 -8.15 5.77
N LEU A 92 -10.81 -7.08 6.59
CA LEU A 92 -10.16 -5.81 6.27
C LEU A 92 -8.67 -6.00 5.97
N SER A 93 -7.92 -6.67 6.85
CA SER A 93 -6.48 -6.90 6.66
C SER A 93 -6.16 -7.64 5.35
N ILE A 94 -6.96 -8.66 5.01
CA ILE A 94 -6.79 -9.41 3.76
C ILE A 94 -7.11 -8.52 2.55
N VAL A 95 -8.22 -7.77 2.60
CA VAL A 95 -8.62 -6.85 1.52
C VAL A 95 -7.54 -5.78 1.30
N VAL A 96 -7.00 -5.20 2.37
CA VAL A 96 -5.89 -4.25 2.28
C VAL A 96 -4.68 -4.89 1.59
N GLY A 97 -4.32 -6.12 1.96
CA GLY A 97 -3.23 -6.85 1.29
C GLY A 97 -3.46 -7.06 -0.21
N ILE A 98 -4.68 -7.46 -0.59
CA ILE A 98 -5.05 -7.67 -2.00
C ILE A 98 -5.00 -6.35 -2.77
N VAL A 99 -5.57 -5.28 -2.20
CA VAL A 99 -5.55 -3.93 -2.80
C VAL A 99 -4.11 -3.45 -2.94
N GLN A 100 -3.28 -3.61 -1.91
CA GLN A 100 -1.88 -3.22 -1.94
C GLN A 100 -1.11 -3.97 -3.03
N TYR A 101 -1.32 -5.29 -3.14
CA TYR A 101 -0.72 -6.12 -4.18
C TYR A 101 -1.15 -5.67 -5.58
N ALA A 102 -2.46 -5.45 -5.80
CA ALA A 102 -2.99 -4.97 -7.07
C ALA A 102 -2.41 -3.60 -7.45
N THR A 103 -2.35 -2.67 -6.50
CA THR A 103 -1.79 -1.34 -6.70
C THR A 103 -0.28 -1.39 -6.97
N THR A 104 0.48 -2.25 -6.29
CA THR A 104 1.91 -2.43 -6.57
C THR A 104 2.15 -3.02 -7.96
N LEU A 105 1.34 -3.99 -8.39
CA LEU A 105 1.40 -4.52 -9.75
C LEU A 105 1.07 -3.47 -10.81
N PHE A 106 0.03 -2.67 -10.55
CA PHE A 106 -0.39 -1.59 -11.44
C PHE A 106 0.72 -0.55 -11.60
N THR A 107 1.25 -0.04 -10.49
CA THR A 107 2.29 1.00 -10.51
C THR A 107 3.59 0.52 -11.15
N GLN A 108 4.02 -0.73 -10.93
CA GLN A 108 5.21 -1.27 -11.59
C GLN A 108 5.07 -1.32 -13.11
N LYS A 109 3.93 -1.79 -13.63
CA LYS A 109 3.70 -1.87 -15.08
C LYS A 109 3.59 -0.49 -15.73
N MET A 110 3.10 0.48 -14.96
CA MET A 110 2.96 1.85 -15.38
C MET A 110 4.29 2.62 -15.41
N GLN A 111 5.19 2.32 -14.47
CA GLN A 111 6.53 2.91 -14.38
C GLN A 111 7.54 2.23 -15.32
N ASN A 112 7.37 0.94 -15.63
CA ASN A 112 8.26 0.16 -16.50
C ASN A 112 7.53 -0.42 -17.74
N PRO A 113 7.07 0.40 -18.70
CA PRO A 113 6.34 -0.07 -19.89
C PRO A 113 7.18 -0.87 -20.89
N THR A 114 8.50 -0.99 -20.70
CA THR A 114 9.43 -1.69 -21.60
C THR A 114 10.04 -2.93 -20.95
N THR A 115 9.26 -3.99 -20.78
CA THR A 115 9.78 -5.35 -20.60
C THR A 115 9.23 -6.27 -21.69
N ASN A 116 9.33 -5.83 -22.95
CA ASN A 116 9.24 -6.74 -24.08
C ASN A 116 10.64 -7.26 -24.35
N THR A 117 10.86 -8.53 -24.02
CA THR A 117 11.75 -9.49 -24.70
C THR A 117 12.89 -8.87 -25.53
N LYS A 118 14.06 -8.72 -24.91
CA LYS A 118 15.32 -8.93 -25.64
C LYS A 118 16.09 -10.04 -24.94
N LYS A 119 16.03 -11.25 -25.50
CA LYS A 119 17.13 -12.20 -25.38
C LYS A 119 18.37 -11.46 -25.89
N LYS A 120 19.35 -11.21 -25.02
CA LYS A 120 20.66 -10.76 -25.45
C LYS A 120 21.71 -11.58 -24.71
N ASP A 121 22.54 -12.22 -25.51
CA ASP A 121 23.52 -13.21 -25.10
C ASP A 121 24.50 -12.71 -24.03
N SER A 122 24.77 -13.60 -23.09
CA SER A 122 26.00 -13.80 -22.31
C SER A 122 26.67 -12.61 -21.59
N LYS A 123 26.71 -12.75 -20.24
CA LYS A 123 27.58 -12.10 -19.24
C LYS A 123 27.17 -10.75 -18.61
N GLU A 124 26.19 -10.01 -19.15
CA GLU A 124 25.60 -8.83 -18.48
C GLU A 124 24.34 -9.15 -17.65
N ALA A 125 23.88 -10.42 -17.71
CA ALA A 125 22.67 -10.92 -17.06
C ALA A 125 22.66 -10.81 -15.51
N SER A 126 23.81 -10.64 -14.84
CA SER A 126 23.85 -10.76 -13.37
C SER A 126 23.25 -9.58 -12.61
N MET A 127 23.36 -8.34 -13.10
CA MET A 127 22.84 -7.16 -12.39
C MET A 127 21.39 -6.84 -12.73
N GLU A 128 20.99 -6.96 -14.00
CA GLU A 128 19.59 -6.73 -14.42
C GLU A 128 18.66 -7.83 -13.93
N ASP A 129 19.07 -9.10 -13.97
CA ASP A 129 18.27 -10.20 -13.42
C ASP A 129 18.18 -10.11 -11.89
N MET A 130 19.25 -9.67 -11.21
CA MET A 130 19.23 -9.45 -9.76
C MET A 130 18.30 -8.29 -9.39
N GLN A 131 18.28 -7.21 -10.17
CA GLN A 131 17.36 -6.08 -9.98
C GLN A 131 15.91 -6.48 -10.26
N ALA A 132 15.65 -7.24 -11.32
CA ALA A 132 14.31 -7.75 -11.65
C ALA A 132 13.78 -8.71 -10.58
N ASN A 133 14.64 -9.59 -10.05
CA ASN A 133 14.28 -10.50 -8.96
C ASN A 133 14.03 -9.74 -7.66
N MET A 134 14.82 -8.70 -7.34
CA MET A 134 14.58 -7.85 -6.18
C MET A 134 13.25 -7.09 -6.28
N GLN A 135 12.90 -6.59 -7.47
CA GLN A 135 11.61 -5.94 -7.72
C GLN A 135 10.44 -6.92 -7.57
N LYS A 136 10.55 -8.14 -8.12
CA LYS A 136 9.53 -9.18 -7.96
C LYS A 136 9.33 -9.54 -6.50
N SER A 137 10.40 -9.72 -5.73
CA SER A 137 10.31 -9.98 -4.29
C SER A 137 9.56 -8.88 -3.54
N MET A 138 9.77 -7.62 -3.91
CA MET A 138 9.07 -6.49 -3.28
C MET A 138 7.56 -6.51 -3.54
N ILE A 139 7.11 -6.95 -4.73
CA ILE A 139 5.67 -7.06 -5.07
C ILE A 139 4.95 -7.99 -4.10
N PHE A 140 5.58 -9.07 -3.67
CA PHE A 140 4.95 -10.07 -2.81
C PHE A 140 5.22 -9.80 -1.32
N LEU A 141 6.45 -9.43 -0.98
CA LEU A 141 6.85 -9.21 0.41
C LEU A 141 6.13 -8.01 1.01
N PHE A 142 6.00 -6.91 0.27
CA PHE A 142 5.44 -5.68 0.81
C PHE A 142 3.95 -5.84 1.20
N PRO A 143 3.06 -6.34 0.33
CA PRO A 143 1.66 -6.57 0.71
C PRO A 143 1.50 -7.60 1.83
N LEU A 144 2.36 -8.62 1.88
CA LEU A 144 2.33 -9.61 2.97
C LEU A 144 2.67 -8.96 4.32
N MET A 145 3.69 -8.11 4.34
CA MET A 145 4.03 -7.31 5.52
C MET A 145 2.90 -6.35 5.90
N THR A 146 2.26 -5.72 4.91
CA THR A 146 1.08 -4.87 5.14
C THR A 146 -0.02 -5.65 5.86
N VAL A 147 -0.37 -6.85 5.40
CA VAL A 147 -1.37 -7.71 6.06
C VAL A 147 -0.98 -7.97 7.51
N PHE A 148 0.27 -8.37 7.76
CA PHE A 148 0.78 -8.63 9.10
C PHE A 148 0.68 -7.41 10.02
N PHE A 149 1.00 -6.22 9.51
CA PHE A 149 0.87 -4.98 10.27
C PHE A 149 -0.60 -4.63 10.54
N THR A 150 -1.49 -4.74 9.55
CA THR A 150 -2.92 -4.45 9.75
C THR A 150 -3.62 -5.42 10.70
N ILE A 151 -3.10 -6.65 10.84
CA ILE A 151 -3.57 -7.60 11.86
C ILE A 151 -3.26 -7.11 13.28
N SER A 152 -2.08 -6.50 13.46
CA SER A 152 -1.55 -6.16 14.78
C SER A 152 -1.89 -4.72 15.20
N MET A 153 -2.09 -3.82 14.25
CA MET A 153 -2.32 -2.40 14.46
C MET A 153 -3.82 -2.05 14.35
N PRO A 154 -4.24 -0.87 14.85
CA PRO A 154 -5.64 -0.42 14.77
C PRO A 154 -6.19 -0.44 13.34
N ALA A 155 -7.48 -0.78 13.20
CA ALA A 155 -8.17 -0.87 11.91
C ALA A 155 -8.12 0.43 11.10
N ALA A 156 -8.01 1.58 11.77
CA ALA A 156 -7.75 2.89 11.14
C ALA A 156 -6.56 2.85 10.17
N LEU A 157 -5.47 2.15 10.51
CA LEU A 157 -4.29 2.05 9.66
C LEU A 157 -4.58 1.24 8.38
N GLY A 158 -5.38 0.17 8.48
CA GLY A 158 -5.80 -0.62 7.32
C GLY A 158 -6.65 0.21 6.36
N TRP A 159 -7.61 0.96 6.90
CA TRP A 159 -8.44 1.89 6.11
C TRP A 159 -7.59 2.97 5.43
N TYR A 160 -6.64 3.56 6.16
CA TYR A 160 -5.70 4.52 5.59
C TYR A 160 -4.96 3.94 4.37
N TRP A 161 -4.35 2.75 4.48
CA TRP A 161 -3.63 2.14 3.36
C TRP A 161 -4.53 1.74 2.19
N MET A 162 -5.77 1.34 2.45
CA MET A 162 -6.74 1.04 1.40
C MET A 162 -7.11 2.30 0.61
N ILE A 163 -7.50 3.37 1.30
CA ILE A 163 -7.88 4.64 0.66
C ILE A 163 -6.67 5.23 -0.08
N GLN A 164 -5.50 5.24 0.56
CA GLN A 164 -4.24 5.67 -0.06
C GLN A 164 -3.98 4.94 -1.38
N SER A 165 -4.16 3.61 -1.39
CA SER A 165 -3.93 2.79 -2.59
C SER A 165 -4.92 3.10 -3.71
N ILE A 166 -6.18 3.35 -3.38
CA ILE A 166 -7.21 3.74 -4.36
C ILE A 166 -6.89 5.13 -4.92
N LEU A 167 -6.58 6.09 -4.06
CA LEU A 167 -6.22 7.45 -4.46
C LEU A 167 -4.98 7.47 -5.35
N LEU A 168 -3.99 6.62 -5.08
CA LEU A 168 -2.81 6.48 -5.93
C LEU A 168 -3.18 6.02 -7.34
N VAL A 169 -4.05 5.01 -7.47
CA VAL A 169 -4.52 4.54 -8.77
C VAL A 169 -5.27 5.66 -9.50
N VAL A 170 -6.19 6.34 -8.83
CA VAL A 170 -6.93 7.49 -9.38
C VAL A 170 -6.00 8.61 -9.83
N GLN A 171 -4.94 8.90 -9.06
CA GLN A 171 -3.92 9.88 -9.42
C GLN A 171 -3.20 9.52 -10.71
N TYR A 172 -2.81 8.25 -10.90
CA TYR A 172 -2.18 7.80 -12.15
C TYR A 172 -3.12 7.95 -13.36
N PHE A 173 -4.39 7.60 -13.19
CA PHE A 173 -5.39 7.80 -14.25
C PHE A 173 -5.60 9.29 -14.56
N SER A 174 -5.55 10.17 -13.56
CA SER A 174 -5.83 11.60 -13.74
C SER A 174 -4.64 12.39 -14.30
N LEU A 175 -3.42 12.13 -13.83
CA LEU A 175 -2.22 12.90 -14.18
C LEU A 175 -1.43 12.28 -15.33
N ASP A 176 -1.36 10.95 -15.41
CA ASP A 176 -0.55 10.21 -16.38
C ASP A 176 -1.45 9.38 -17.32
N PHE A 177 -2.57 9.96 -17.78
CA PHE A 177 -3.57 9.24 -18.57
C PHE A 177 -2.98 8.53 -19.81
N ASP A 178 -2.08 9.19 -20.55
CA ASP A 178 -1.46 8.64 -21.77
C ASP A 178 -0.57 7.43 -21.50
N LYS A 179 0.21 7.46 -20.42
CA LYS A 179 1.01 6.32 -19.98
C LYS A 179 0.10 5.20 -19.47
N THR A 180 -0.99 5.55 -18.79
CA THR A 180 -1.91 4.58 -18.16
C THR A 180 -2.63 3.80 -19.24
N LYS A 181 -3.12 4.49 -20.26
CA LYS A 181 -3.79 3.88 -21.41
C LYS A 181 -2.87 2.89 -22.12
N LYS A 182 -1.61 3.28 -22.40
CA LYS A 182 -0.61 2.40 -23.04
C LYS A 182 -0.25 1.21 -22.16
N GLY A 183 -0.09 1.43 -20.85
CA GLY A 183 0.20 0.37 -19.88
C GLY A 183 -0.93 -0.66 -19.77
N VAL A 184 -2.18 -0.20 -19.68
CA VAL A 184 -3.37 -1.07 -19.61
C VAL A 184 -3.57 -1.85 -20.91
N GLN A 185 -3.35 -1.23 -22.07
CA GLN A 185 -3.39 -1.92 -23.37
C GLN A 185 -2.35 -3.05 -23.44
N ASN A 186 -1.10 -2.76 -23.07
CA ASN A 186 -0.04 -3.78 -23.03
C ASN A 186 -0.36 -4.93 -22.05
N MET A 187 -1.04 -4.64 -20.93
CA MET A 187 -1.49 -5.68 -20.00
C MET A 187 -2.54 -6.59 -20.62
N TRP A 188 -3.54 -5.99 -21.27
CA TRP A 188 -4.62 -6.71 -21.94
C TRP A 188 -4.08 -7.61 -23.05
N ASP A 189 -3.20 -7.08 -23.90
CA ASP A 189 -2.58 -7.83 -25.01
C ASP A 189 -1.78 -9.04 -24.51
N ASN A 190 -1.04 -8.89 -23.41
CA ASN A 190 -0.29 -9.98 -22.81
C ASN A 190 -1.20 -11.06 -22.20
N ILE A 191 -2.31 -10.67 -21.57
CA ILE A 191 -3.29 -11.62 -21.03
C ILE A 191 -3.99 -12.36 -22.17
N SER A 192 -4.36 -11.66 -23.24
CA SER A 192 -4.98 -12.24 -24.44
C SER A 192 -4.05 -13.26 -25.10
N LYS A 193 -2.78 -12.91 -25.33
CA LYS A 193 -1.78 -13.83 -25.89
C LYS A 193 -1.56 -15.07 -25.03
N LYS A 194 -1.56 -14.92 -23.70
CA LYS A 194 -1.41 -16.06 -22.78
C LYS A 194 -2.61 -17.00 -22.86
N LYS A 195 -3.82 -16.45 -22.99
CA LYS A 195 -5.06 -17.22 -23.16
C LYS A 195 -5.07 -17.99 -24.49
N ASP A 196 -4.61 -17.38 -25.57
CA ASP A 196 -4.53 -18.03 -26.89
C ASP A 196 -3.54 -19.21 -26.90
N ASN A 197 -2.39 -19.07 -26.25
CA ASN A 197 -1.40 -20.15 -26.14
C ASN A 197 -1.93 -21.33 -25.31
N LEU A 198 -2.66 -21.07 -24.22
CA LEU A 198 -3.31 -22.09 -23.39
C LEU A 198 -4.47 -22.82 -24.10
N SER A 199 -5.03 -22.25 -25.17
CA SER A 199 -6.09 -22.88 -25.97
C SER A 199 -5.58 -23.74 -27.12
N LYS A 200 -4.26 -23.69 -27.40
CA LYS A 200 -3.59 -24.42 -28.48
C LYS A 200 -2.78 -25.63 -27.98
N GLU A 201 -2.61 -25.77 -26.67
CA GLU A 201 -2.18 -27.00 -25.99
C GLU A 201 -3.40 -27.84 -25.57
#